data_AF-A0A0F9BGW3-F1
#
_entry.id   AF-A0A0F9BGW3-F1
#
_cell.length_a   1.000
_cell.length_b   1.000
_cell.length_c   1.000
_cell.angle_alpha   90.00
_cell.angle_beta   90.00
_cell.angle_gamma   90.00
#
_symmetry.space_group_name_H-M   'P 1'
#
loop_
_entity.id
_entity.type
_entity.pdbx_description
1 polymer ?
#
loop_
_entity_poly.entity_id
_entity_poly.type
_entity_poly.pdbx_seq_one_letter_code
_entity_poly.pdbx_strand_id
1 'polypeptide(L)'
;DVGSAADATDGKLFVLNNAGTSSGLSNVSVNIAGTATMLGNPVDIMFTGNHLFVAEKSNGLVMRFDNILNSPSGDIAANLSYSFTAPESVAILPTWLNR
;
A
#
# COMPACT_ATOMS: atom_id res chain seq x y z
N ASP A 1 1.50 -4.58 9.05
CA ASP A 1 0.76 -5.59 8.29
C ASP A 1 -0.41 -6.15 9.11
N VAL A 2 -1.49 -6.52 8.42
CA VAL A 2 -2.67 -7.23 8.95
C VAL A 2 -2.72 -8.69 8.48
N GLY A 3 -1.86 -9.06 7.52
CA GLY A 3 -1.48 -10.43 7.17
C GLY A 3 -0.32 -10.93 8.03
N SER A 4 0.21 -12.10 7.67
CA SER A 4 1.37 -12.72 8.28
C SER A 4 2.65 -12.17 7.67
N ALA A 5 3.51 -11.58 8.51
CA ALA A 5 4.81 -11.10 8.06
C ALA A 5 5.73 -12.20 7.43
N ALA A 6 5.41 -13.48 7.65
CA ALA A 6 6.12 -14.62 7.09
C ALA A 6 5.49 -15.18 5.80
N ASP A 7 4.30 -14.72 5.43
CA ASP A 7 3.64 -15.08 4.18
C ASP A 7 3.89 -13.98 3.13
N ALA A 8 4.31 -14.39 1.94
CA ALA A 8 4.61 -13.47 0.86
C ALA A 8 3.37 -13.09 0.03
N THR A 9 2.19 -13.59 0.39
CA THR A 9 0.98 -13.53 -0.44
C THR A 9 -0.28 -13.05 0.28
N ASP A 10 -0.24 -12.83 1.59
CA ASP A 10 -1.44 -12.51 2.37
C ASP A 10 -1.55 -11.03 2.79
N GLY A 11 -0.56 -10.21 2.44
CA GLY A 11 -0.53 -8.78 2.66
C GLY A 11 -1.73 -8.06 2.05
N LYS A 12 -2.19 -6.99 2.71
CA LYS A 12 -3.40 -6.25 2.33
C LYS A 12 -3.26 -4.75 2.48
N LEU A 13 -4.03 -4.01 1.70
CA LEU A 13 -4.27 -2.58 1.90
C LEU A 13 -5.76 -2.33 2.13
N PHE A 14 -6.05 -1.54 3.16
CA PHE A 14 -7.41 -1.09 3.46
C PHE A 14 -7.47 0.44 3.41
N VAL A 15 -8.55 0.96 2.84
CA VAL A 15 -8.91 2.38 2.96
C VAL A 15 -10.14 2.50 3.83
N LEU A 16 -10.09 3.41 4.80
CA LEU A 16 -11.23 3.84 5.58
C LEU A 16 -11.44 5.34 5.33
N ASN A 17 -12.51 5.67 4.61
CA ASN A 17 -12.87 7.07 4.38
C ASN A 17 -13.38 7.71 5.67
N ASN A 18 -13.07 9.00 5.87
CA ASN A 18 -13.49 9.78 7.04
C ASN A 18 -13.06 9.15 8.39
N ALA A 19 -11.93 8.45 8.42
CA ALA A 19 -11.43 7.75 9.61
C ALA A 19 -11.31 8.67 10.85
N GLY A 20 -10.99 9.95 10.67
CA GLY A 20 -10.84 10.92 11.76
C GLY A 20 -12.15 11.28 12.50
N THR A 21 -13.31 10.97 11.92
CA THR A 21 -14.63 11.18 12.55
C THR A 21 -15.38 9.88 12.77
N SER A 22 -14.77 8.73 12.47
CA SER A 22 -15.43 7.45 12.58
C SER A 22 -15.49 6.96 14.02
N SER A 23 -16.58 6.29 14.39
CA SER A 23 -16.77 5.71 15.72
C SER A 23 -17.40 4.33 15.63
N GLY A 24 -16.89 3.37 16.39
CA GLY A 24 -17.39 1.99 16.34
C GLY A 24 -16.99 1.26 15.05
N LEU A 25 -17.82 0.32 14.62
CA LEU A 25 -17.56 -0.47 13.41
C LEU A 25 -17.67 0.41 12.17
N SER A 26 -16.60 0.41 11.37
CA SER A 26 -16.50 1.19 10.14
C SER A 26 -16.34 0.27 8.96
N ASN A 27 -17.10 0.51 7.90
CA ASN A 27 -16.93 -0.23 6.66
C ASN A 27 -15.63 0.22 5.96
N VAL A 28 -14.87 -0.76 5.49
CA VAL A 28 -13.73 -0.53 4.60
C VAL A 28 -14.26 -0.06 3.24
N SER A 29 -13.75 1.06 2.72
CA SER A 29 -14.15 1.58 1.41
C SER A 29 -13.40 0.90 0.26
N VAL A 30 -12.14 0.54 0.49
CA VAL A 30 -11.30 -0.18 -0.48
C VAL A 30 -10.54 -1.29 0.24
N ASN A 31 -10.61 -2.50 -0.29
CA ASN A 31 -9.82 -3.65 0.15
C ASN A 31 -9.03 -4.20 -1.03
N ILE A 32 -7.70 -4.09 -1.00
CA ILE A 32 -6.79 -4.68 -1.98
C ILE A 32 -6.08 -5.85 -1.32
N ALA A 33 -6.33 -7.04 -1.86
CA ALA A 33 -5.73 -8.30 -1.40
C ALA A 33 -5.84 -9.37 -2.49
N GLY A 34 -4.89 -10.29 -2.51
CA GLY A 34 -4.84 -11.39 -3.49
C GLY A 34 -3.48 -11.48 -4.17
N THR A 35 -3.30 -12.50 -5.00
CA THR A 35 -1.98 -12.85 -5.53
C THR A 35 -1.51 -11.88 -6.61
N ALA A 36 -2.41 -11.29 -7.39
CA ALA A 36 -2.07 -10.27 -8.39
C ALA A 36 -1.59 -8.97 -7.75
N THR A 37 -1.95 -8.70 -6.49
CA THR A 37 -1.48 -7.52 -5.76
C THR A 37 0.02 -7.53 -5.48
N MET A 38 0.63 -8.73 -5.40
CA MET A 38 2.01 -8.95 -4.93
C MET A 38 2.30 -8.36 -3.54
N LEU A 39 1.28 -8.13 -2.71
CA LEU A 39 1.44 -7.73 -1.33
C LEU A 39 1.67 -8.98 -0.48
N GLY A 40 2.83 -9.05 0.18
CA GLY A 40 3.13 -10.08 1.17
C GLY A 40 3.21 -9.49 2.56
N ASN A 41 4.22 -8.65 2.77
CA ASN A 41 4.44 -7.89 4.00
C ASN A 41 4.70 -6.40 3.66
N PRO A 42 3.63 -5.62 3.41
CA PRO A 42 3.72 -4.17 3.35
C PRO A 42 4.15 -3.62 4.72
N VAL A 43 5.33 -3.03 4.78
CA VAL A 43 5.95 -2.56 6.04
C VAL A 43 5.83 -1.06 6.26
N ASP A 44 5.70 -0.28 5.18
CA ASP A 44 5.50 1.17 5.24
C ASP A 44 4.71 1.68 4.04
N ILE A 45 4.06 2.83 4.21
CA ILE A 45 3.29 3.49 3.16
C ILE A 45 3.49 5.01 3.19
N MET A 46 3.42 5.63 2.02
CA MET A 46 3.36 7.09 1.90
C MET A 46 2.25 7.51 0.94
N PHE A 47 1.34 8.35 1.43
CA PHE A 47 0.24 8.87 0.64
C PHE A 47 0.48 10.33 0.25
N THR A 48 0.25 10.65 -1.02
CA THR A 48 0.47 12.00 -1.60
C THR A 48 -0.81 12.83 -1.76
N GLY A 49 -1.97 12.28 -1.39
CA GLY A 49 -3.27 12.84 -1.77
C GLY A 49 -3.85 12.23 -3.04
N ASN A 50 -3.03 11.70 -3.95
CA ASN A 50 -3.48 11.03 -5.17
C ASN A 50 -2.95 9.60 -5.30
N HIS A 51 -1.69 9.36 -4.94
CA HIS A 51 -1.03 8.06 -5.05
C HIS A 51 -0.62 7.53 -3.68
N LEU A 52 -0.72 6.22 -3.50
CA LEU A 52 -0.15 5.48 -2.37
C LEU A 52 1.13 4.79 -2.84
N PHE A 53 2.22 5.03 -2.13
CA PHE A 53 3.47 4.31 -2.29
C PHE A 53 3.62 3.32 -1.16
N VAL A 54 4.16 2.14 -1.45
CA VAL A 54 4.25 1.02 -0.51
C VAL A 54 5.66 0.46 -0.52
N ALA A 55 6.26 0.30 0.65
CA ALA A 55 7.42 -0.56 0.86
C ALA A 55 6.91 -1.99 1.08
N GLU A 56 7.11 -2.86 0.09
CA GLU A 56 6.71 -4.26 0.15
C GLU A 56 7.97 -5.12 0.37
N LYS A 57 8.11 -5.68 1.57
CA LYS A 57 9.36 -6.31 2.01
C LYS A 57 9.53 -7.73 1.51
N SER A 58 8.47 -8.55 1.57
CA SER A 58 8.55 -9.99 1.32
C SER A 58 8.84 -10.32 -0.14
N ASN A 59 8.29 -9.54 -1.07
CA ASN A 59 8.48 -9.66 -2.51
C ASN A 59 9.54 -8.68 -3.06
N GLY A 60 10.11 -7.82 -2.22
CA GLY A 60 11.22 -6.94 -2.59
C GLY A 60 10.81 -5.88 -3.61
N LEU A 61 9.72 -5.16 -3.33
CA LEU A 61 9.14 -4.19 -4.24
C LEU A 61 8.90 -2.84 -3.55
N VAL A 62 9.20 -1.76 -4.25
CA VAL A 62 8.57 -0.46 -4.01
C VAL A 62 7.45 -0.30 -5.03
N MET A 63 6.23 -0.07 -4.56
CA MET A 63 5.03 -0.10 -5.39
C MET A 63 4.28 1.23 -5.34
N ARG A 64 3.48 1.51 -6.38
CA ARG A 64 2.56 2.65 -6.42
C ARG A 64 1.17 2.20 -6.86
N PHE A 65 0.17 2.57 -6.07
CA PHE A 65 -1.25 2.48 -6.41
C PHE A 65 -1.81 3.89 -6.66
N ASP A 66 -2.48 4.07 -7.77
CA ASP A 66 -3.04 5.35 -8.21
C ASP A 66 -4.49 5.49 -7.73
N ASN A 67 -4.87 6.69 -7.29
CA ASN A 67 -6.22 7.02 -6.85
C ASN A 67 -6.76 6.04 -5.79
N ILE A 68 -5.93 5.64 -4.82
CA ILE A 68 -6.23 4.56 -3.87
C ILE A 68 -7.55 4.76 -3.13
N LEU A 69 -7.93 6.02 -2.85
CA LEU A 69 -9.16 6.35 -2.12
C LEU A 69 -10.44 5.98 -2.87
N ASN A 70 -10.35 5.85 -4.21
CA ASN A 70 -11.45 5.46 -5.10
C ASN A 70 -11.09 4.22 -5.94
N SER A 71 -10.04 3.50 -5.56
CA SER A 71 -9.63 2.29 -6.27
C SER A 71 -10.74 1.24 -6.19
N PRO A 72 -10.94 0.41 -7.23
CA PRO A 72 -11.72 -0.81 -7.04
C PRO A 72 -11.09 -1.65 -5.93
N SER A 73 -11.93 -2.35 -5.18
CA SER A 73 -11.47 -3.42 -4.29
C SER A 73 -11.13 -4.67 -5.10
N GLY A 74 -10.41 -5.61 -4.50
CA GLY A 74 -10.15 -6.93 -5.04
C GLY A 74 -8.66 -7.23 -5.25
N ASP A 75 -8.41 -8.27 -6.03
CA ASP A 75 -7.08 -8.73 -6.39
C ASP A 75 -6.56 -7.95 -7.61
N ILE A 76 -6.02 -6.76 -7.35
CA ILE A 76 -5.54 -5.85 -8.39
C ILE A 76 -4.05 -5.56 -8.23
N ALA A 77 -3.32 -5.59 -9.35
CA ALA A 77 -1.91 -5.24 -9.37
C ALA A 77 -1.69 -3.74 -9.12
N ALA A 78 -0.52 -3.40 -8.58
CA ALA A 78 -0.08 -2.01 -8.50
C ALA A 78 0.07 -1.39 -9.89
N ASN A 79 -0.13 -0.07 -9.97
CA ASN A 79 0.03 0.67 -11.23
C ASN A 79 1.50 0.76 -11.66
N LEU A 80 2.42 0.81 -10.70
CA LEU A 80 3.87 0.72 -10.92
C LEU A 80 4.52 -0.11 -9.81
N SER A 81 5.58 -0.83 -10.16
CA SER A 81 6.43 -1.52 -9.20
C SER A 81 7.89 -1.49 -9.66
N TYR A 82 8.80 -1.39 -8.70
CA TYR A 82 10.24 -1.43 -8.92
C TYR A 82 10.86 -2.40 -7.91
N SER A 83 11.78 -3.23 -8.37
CA SER A 83 12.52 -4.12 -7.48
C SER A 83 13.43 -3.31 -6.55
N PHE A 84 13.34 -3.60 -5.26
CA PHE A 84 14.22 -3.08 -4.23
C PHE A 84 14.41 -4.17 -3.18
N THR A 85 15.64 -4.43 -2.76
CA THR A 85 15.88 -5.53 -1.81
C THR A 85 15.38 -5.15 -0.42
N ALA A 86 14.39 -5.89 0.07
CA ALA A 86 13.84 -5.78 1.42
C ALA A 86 13.59 -4.32 1.88
N PRO A 87 12.77 -3.53 1.14
CA PRO A 87 12.47 -2.16 1.53
C PRO A 87 11.77 -2.16 2.88
N GLU A 88 12.23 -1.28 3.78
CA GLU A 88 11.65 -1.13 5.12
C GLU A 88 10.87 0.18 5.29
N SER A 89 11.08 1.13 4.38
CA SER A 89 10.39 2.41 4.39
C SER A 89 10.34 3.01 2.99
N VAL A 90 9.34 3.89 2.76
CA VAL A 90 9.24 4.72 1.56
C VAL A 90 9.00 6.17 1.98
N ALA A 91 9.80 7.08 1.40
CA ALA A 91 9.63 8.51 1.57
C ALA A 91 9.72 9.21 0.22
N ILE A 92 8.82 10.18 0.01
CA ILE A 92 8.79 11.04 -1.17
C ILE A 92 9.48 12.32 -0.76
N LEU A 93 10.60 12.58 -1.42
CA LEU A 93 11.35 13.79 -1.19
C LEU A 93 10.78 14.89 -2.08
N PRO A 94 10.58 16.10 -1.53
CA PRO A 94 10.20 17.21 -2.37
C PRO A 94 11.33 17.55 -3.33
N THR A 95 10.97 17.99 -4.54
CA THR A 95 11.93 18.20 -5.64
C THR A 95 13.02 19.21 -5.33
N TRP A 96 12.78 20.14 -4.39
CA TRP A 96 13.79 21.11 -3.95
C TRP A 96 14.89 20.53 -3.05
N LEU A 97 14.73 19.30 -2.52
CA LEU A 97 15.76 18.64 -1.73
C LEU A 97 16.86 17.99 -2.59
N ASN A 98 16.58 17.73 -3.87
CA ASN A 98 17.50 17.07 -4.81
C ASN A 98 18.29 18.07 -5.68
N ARG A 99 18.73 19.20 -5.12
CA ARG A 99 19.57 20.20 -5.79
C ARG A 99 21.03 20.07 -5.40
#